data_AF-A0A9E2MCY9-F1
#
_entry.id   AF-A0A9E2MCY9-F1
#
_cell.length_a   1.000
_cell.length_b   1.000
_cell.length_c   1.000
_cell.angle_alpha   90.00
_cell.angle_beta   90.00
_cell.angle_gamma   90.00
#
_symmetry.space_group_name_H-M   'P 1'
#
loop_
_entity.id
_entity.type
_entity.pdbx_description
1 polymer ?
#
loop_
_entity_poly.entity_id
_entity_poly.type
_entity_poly.pdbx_seq_one_letter_code
_entity_poly.pdbx_strand_id
1 'polypeptide(L)' 'AMALAKELTNKSLPEIGDAFGGRDHTTVIHACRKIKELLDIDIDVKEDYSNLLRLLTA' A
#
# COMPACT_ATOMS: atom_id res chain seq x y z
N ALA A 1 4.05 -1.04 -0.17
CA ALA A 1 4.20 -0.19 -1.38
C ALA A 1 2.86 0.16 -2.04
N MET A 2 2.08 -0.79 -2.58
CA MET A 2 0.79 -0.49 -3.24
C MET A 2 -0.26 0.15 -2.31
N ALA A 3 -0.35 -0.31 -1.05
CA ALA A 3 -1.25 0.28 -0.05
C ALA A 3 -0.93 1.75 0.21
N LEU A 4 0.35 2.07 0.49
CA LEU A 4 0.82 3.44 0.66
C LEU A 4 0.60 4.29 -0.61
N ALA A 5 0.85 3.75 -1.81
CA ALA A 5 0.58 4.46 -3.05
C ALA A 5 -0.91 4.83 -3.20
N LYS A 6 -1.81 3.97 -2.69
CA LYS A 6 -3.25 4.26 -2.70
C LYS A 6 -3.67 5.30 -1.67
N GLU A 7 -2.99 5.34 -0.52
CA GLU A 7 -3.29 6.30 0.56
C GLU A 7 -2.65 7.68 0.34
N LEU A 8 -1.48 7.72 -0.29
CA LEU A 8 -0.69 8.93 -0.47
C LEU A 8 -0.89 9.60 -1.83
N THR A 9 -1.66 9.01 -2.74
CA THR A 9 -1.89 9.56 -4.08
C THR A 9 -3.34 9.46 -4.50
N ASN A 10 -3.75 10.31 -5.43
CA ASN A 10 -5.09 10.30 -6.03
C ASN A 10 -5.22 9.31 -7.20
N LYS A 11 -4.25 8.41 -7.40
CA LYS A 11 -4.29 7.43 -8.50
C LYS A 11 -5.39 6.39 -8.29
N SER A 12 -5.97 5.97 -9.40
CA SER A 12 -6.91 4.85 -9.45
C SER A 12 -6.19 3.51 -9.24
N LEU A 13 -6.95 2.46 -8.89
CA LEU A 13 -6.39 1.12 -8.69
C LEU A 13 -5.73 0.56 -9.97
N PRO A 14 -6.29 0.75 -11.19
CA PRO A 14 -5.61 0.39 -12.42
C PRO A 14 -4.29 1.13 -12.62
N GLU A 15 -4.26 2.46 -12.45
CA GLU A 15 -3.03 3.26 -12.62
C GLU A 15 -1.93 2.84 -11.64
N ILE A 16 -2.31 2.47 -10.41
CA ILE A 16 -1.38 1.90 -9.43
C ILE A 16 -0.90 0.54 -9.96
N GLY A 17 -1.79 -0.36 -10.36
CA GLY A 17 -1.43 -1.66 -10.92
C GLY A 17 -0.42 -1.58 -12.06
N ASP A 18 -0.67 -0.67 -13.01
CA ASP A 18 0.22 -0.37 -14.13
C ASP A 18 1.60 0.11 -13.67
N ALA A 19 1.64 1.07 -12.73
CA ALA A 19 2.88 1.58 -12.15
C ALA A 19 3.69 0.50 -11.39
N PHE A 20 3.02 -0.56 -10.93
CA PHE A 20 3.64 -1.72 -10.28
C PHE A 20 3.82 -2.90 -11.26
N GLY A 21 4.12 -2.62 -12.53
CA GLY A 21 4.51 -3.63 -13.52
C GLY A 21 3.34 -4.25 -14.27
N GLY A 22 2.30 -3.47 -14.57
CA GLY A 22 1.12 -3.96 -15.31
C GLY A 22 0.29 -4.97 -14.53
N ARG A 23 0.25 -4.85 -13.19
CA ARG A 23 -0.54 -5.74 -12.34
C ARG A 23 -2.01 -5.40 -12.45
N ASP A 24 -2.86 -6.43 -12.45
CA ASP A 24 -4.30 -6.21 -12.44
C ASP A 24 -4.75 -5.44 -11.20
N HIS A 25 -5.73 -4.55 -11.36
CA HIS A 25 -6.26 -3.71 -10.29
C HIS A 25 -6.77 -4.53 -9.08
N THR A 26 -7.24 -5.76 -9.28
CA THR A 26 -7.61 -6.67 -8.18
C THR A 26 -6.40 -7.05 -7.32
N THR A 27 -5.21 -7.16 -7.91
CA THR A 27 -3.95 -7.39 -7.17
C THR A 27 -3.68 -6.24 -6.20
N VAL A 28 -3.94 -5.01 -6.63
CA VAL A 28 -3.83 -3.82 -5.76
C VAL A 28 -4.85 -3.89 -4.62
N ILE A 29 -6.10 -4.30 -4.90
CA ILE A 29 -7.12 -4.51 -3.87
C ILE A 29 -6.66 -5.56 -2.85
N HIS A 30 -6.15 -6.69 -3.31
CA HIS A 30 -5.63 -7.76 -2.45
C HIS A 30 -4.46 -7.27 -1.61
N ALA A 31 -3.51 -6.54 -2.19
CA ALA A 31 -2.37 -5.98 -1.47
C ALA A 31 -2.83 -4.99 -0.37
N CYS A 32 -3.79 -4.11 -0.67
CA CYS A 32 -4.34 -3.17 0.31
C CYS A 32 -5.03 -3.89 1.47
N ARG A 33 -5.84 -4.93 1.19
CA ARG A 33 -6.48 -5.74 2.23
C ARG A 33 -5.45 -6.47 3.09
N LYS A 34 -4.47 -7.11 2.45
CA LYS A 34 -3.45 -7.87 3.16
C LYS A 34 -2.60 -7.01 4.08
N ILE A 35 -2.23 -5.80 3.64
CA ILE A 35 -1.51 -4.86 4.50
C ILE A 35 -2.36 -4.47 5.72
N LYS A 36 -3.66 -4.15 5.54
CA LYS A 36 -4.54 -3.83 6.68
C LYS A 36 -4.58 -4.94 7.71
N GLU A 37 -4.73 -6.20 7.26
CA GLU A 37 -4.69 -7.35 8.17
C GLU A 37 -3.35 -7.47 8.91
N LEU A 38 -2.23 -7.26 8.20
CA LEU A 38 -0.89 -7.34 8.79
C LEU A 38 -0.65 -6.23 9.82
N LEU A 39 -1.17 -5.02 9.60
CA LEU A 39 -1.05 -3.92 10.56
C LEU A 39 -1.73 -4.21 11.91
N ASP A 40 -2.71 -5.12 11.93
CA ASP A 40 -3.42 -5.51 13.15
C ASP A 40 -2.73 -6.64 13.92
N ILE A 41 -1.97 -7.50 13.23
CA ILE A 41 -1.40 -8.73 13.82
C ILE A 41 0.12 -8.69 13.98
N ASP A 42 0.81 -7.87 13.20
CA ASP A 42 2.27 -7.84 13.10
C ASP A 42 2.79 -6.45 13.46
N ILE A 43 3.46 -6.38 14.61
CA ILE A 43 3.98 -5.12 15.15
C ILE A 43 5.14 -4.57 14.32
N ASP A 44 5.95 -5.45 13.72
CA ASP A 44 7.11 -5.06 12.91
C ASP A 44 6.61 -4.43 11.61
N VAL A 45 5.60 -5.04 10.97
CA VAL A 45 4.96 -4.47 9.77
C VAL A 45 4.31 -3.12 10.08
N LYS A 46 3.71 -2.96 11.26
CA LYS A 46 3.10 -1.70 11.69
C LYS A 46 4.14 -0.60 11.92
N GLU A 47 5.27 -0.95 12.52
CA GLU A 47 6.38 -0.01 12.71
C GLU A 47 6.96 0.43 11.37
N ASP A 48 7.27 -0.52 10.48
CA ASP A 48 7.76 -0.24 9.13
C ASP A 48 6.78 0.64 8.34
N TYR A 49 5.49 0.35 8.44
CA TYR A 49 4.45 1.14 7.78
C TYR A 49 4.43 2.58 8.27
N SER A 50 4.49 2.77 9.59
CA SER A 50 4.47 4.09 10.22
C SER A 50 5.73 4.88 9.87
N ASN A 51 6.89 4.22 9.84
CA ASN A 51 8.15 4.83 9.44
C ASN A 51 8.13 5.27 7.98
N LEU A 52 7.68 4.41 7.07
CA LEU A 52 7.55 4.74 5.65
C LEU A 52 6.54 5.86 5.42
N LEU A 53 5.40 5.84 6.11
CA LEU A 53 4.39 6.89 6.02
C LEU A 53 4.99 8.24 6.43
N ARG A 54 5.66 8.28 7.59
CA ARG A 54 6.30 9.49 8.11
C ARG A 54 7.37 10.05 7.16
N LEU A 55 8.17 9.18 6.53
CA LEU A 55 9.20 9.60 5.58
C LEU A 55 8.62 10.16 4.27
N LEU A 56 7.46 9.67 3.82
CA LEU A 56 6.84 10.08 2.57
C LEU A 56 5.91 11.30 2.71
N THR A 57 5.52 11.65 3.94
CA THR A 57 4.66 12.81 4.24
C THR A 57 5.40 13.97 4.92
N ALA A 58 6.68 13.80 5.25
CA ALA A 58 7.54 14.88 5.75
C ALA A 58 8.01 15.78 4.59
#